data_AF-A0A0A7I7K9-F1
#
_entry.id   AF-A0A0A7I7K9-F1
#
_cell.length_a   1.000
_cell.length_b   1.000
_cell.length_c   1.000
_cell.angle_alpha   90.00
_cell.angle_beta   90.00
_cell.angle_gamma   90.00
#
_symmetry.space_group_name_H-M   'P 1'
#
loop_
_entity.id
_entity.type
_entity.pdbx_description
1 polymer ?
#
loop_
_entity_poly.entity_id
_entity_poly.type
_entity_poly.pdbx_seq_one_letter_code
_entity_poly.pdbx_strand_id
1 'polypeptide(L)'
;MSGRRKFGSVLVRSARDGHKYVQARYQPPVWAYSKWPDLPRHYTKNFDAEYTAMAEAWLAEQERLIKLGSWEPPRIEKTKELSSTITFREYALDFVQNRRKPNGQRIAPTTREKYLQYLDDYLLPVLGDKPMGSIGPRDIEKWADSMRVGKAGEGASVKHKAYVLLREIFRDACERELDQDGTTLLKSNPVHIRMYKPTARFQYVDISMEELNALYHAMSQRFAVVVYLSGVMGLRPGEVYGLQRRDVRLKDDLSEGVLDIVRAAKEYSPKDPETGKRHKKVLVNETKSTGSVRHPPIPGFICKALDLHLRTFVPDNPTAFLFTGPRTCEVVNAQTVRNAWYRARKSVPRLEEKKVSLYNLRHRAISHMKAYTNSDKTVMEFAGHERLDTDRHYQHRWRRNGEESFRAWRTTPKTRSPPFPGMTYPCRGTPEAHPSRLPVFWREPTWWHA
;
A
#
# COMPACT_ATOMS: atom_id res chain seq x y z
N MET A 1 -8.28 3.99 71.16
CA MET A 1 -8.74 2.61 70.91
C MET A 1 -9.26 2.53 69.49
N SER A 2 -8.49 1.95 68.55
CA SER A 2 -8.91 1.84 67.15
C SER A 2 -9.95 0.73 67.03
N GLY A 3 -11.23 1.09 66.90
CA GLY A 3 -12.30 0.14 66.62
C GLY A 3 -11.95 -0.68 65.39
N ARG A 4 -11.93 -2.01 65.53
CA ARG A 4 -11.62 -2.93 64.44
C ARG A 4 -12.72 -2.79 63.38
N ARG A 5 -12.40 -2.23 62.21
CA ARG A 5 -13.37 -2.03 61.12
C ARG A 5 -13.94 -3.40 60.69
N LYS A 6 -15.25 -3.45 60.42
CA LYS A 6 -15.93 -4.68 59.96
C LYS A 6 -15.59 -5.05 58.51
N PHE A 7 -15.23 -4.06 57.69
CA PHE A 7 -14.83 -4.23 56.29
C PHE A 7 -13.55 -3.45 55.99
N GLY A 8 -12.60 -4.14 55.33
CA GLY A 8 -11.31 -3.58 54.93
C GLY A 8 -10.42 -3.14 56.11
N SER A 9 -9.32 -2.45 55.77
CA SER A 9 -8.39 -1.86 56.73
C SER A 9 -7.88 -0.52 56.20
N VAL A 10 -7.75 0.47 57.09
CA VAL A 10 -7.06 1.74 56.82
C VAL A 10 -5.86 1.81 57.75
N LEU A 11 -4.66 1.93 57.18
CA LEU A 11 -3.40 1.95 57.93
C LEU A 11 -2.54 3.11 57.45
N VAL A 12 -2.01 3.88 58.39
CA VAL A 12 -0.96 4.87 58.08
C VAL A 12 0.36 4.13 57.89
N ARG A 13 1.04 4.41 56.79
CA ARG A 13 2.35 3.83 56.43
C ARG A 13 3.34 4.95 56.14
N SER A 14 4.62 4.61 56.21
CA SER A 14 5.71 5.51 55.82
C SER A 14 6.41 4.90 54.61
N ALA A 15 6.64 5.71 53.58
CA ALA A 15 7.43 5.32 52.43
C ALA A 15 8.93 5.40 52.73
N ARG A 16 9.75 4.96 51.77
CA ARG A 16 11.21 4.85 51.94
C ARG A 16 11.92 6.21 52.12
N ASP A 17 11.31 7.28 51.63
CA ASP A 17 11.75 8.68 51.73
C ASP A 17 11.19 9.40 52.98
N GLY A 18 10.47 8.68 53.85
CA GLY A 18 9.88 9.23 55.08
C GLY A 18 8.51 9.88 54.92
N HIS A 19 7.96 10.00 53.69
CA HIS A 19 6.61 10.54 53.53
C HIS A 19 5.57 9.58 54.13
N LYS A 20 4.63 10.13 54.91
CA LYS A 20 3.52 9.35 55.46
C LYS A 20 2.35 9.35 54.48
N TYR A 21 1.70 8.20 54.33
CA TYR A 21 0.51 8.04 53.51
C TYR A 21 -0.48 7.11 54.21
N VAL A 22 -1.76 7.26 53.88
CA VAL A 22 -2.83 6.40 54.38
C VAL A 22 -3.14 5.35 53.30
N GLN A 23 -3.07 4.08 53.68
CA GLN A 23 -3.39 2.95 52.82
C GLN A 23 -4.73 2.34 53.21
N ALA A 24 -5.71 2.42 52.31
CA ALA A 24 -6.94 1.65 52.40
C ALA A 24 -6.82 0.35 51.62
N ARG A 25 -7.33 -0.75 52.19
CA ARG A 25 -7.26 -2.08 51.59
C ARG A 25 -8.53 -2.89 51.89
N TYR A 26 -9.02 -3.65 50.92
CA TYR A 26 -10.11 -4.62 51.11
C TYR A 26 -9.87 -5.91 50.33
N GLN A 27 -10.56 -6.98 50.72
CA GLN A 27 -10.58 -8.24 49.99
C GLN A 27 -11.80 -8.29 49.05
N PRO A 28 -11.65 -8.70 47.78
CA PRO A 28 -12.79 -8.95 46.91
C PRO A 28 -13.74 -9.98 47.55
N PRO A 29 -15.06 -9.90 47.29
CA PRO A 29 -15.98 -10.88 47.80
C PRO A 29 -15.72 -12.26 47.17
N VAL A 30 -15.94 -13.34 47.92
CA VAL A 30 -15.60 -14.71 47.48
C VAL A 30 -16.27 -15.08 46.14
N TRP A 31 -17.53 -14.66 45.94
CA TRP A 31 -18.27 -14.91 44.70
C TRP A 31 -17.60 -14.28 43.47
N ALA A 32 -16.82 -13.21 43.65
CA ALA A 32 -16.16 -12.53 42.53
C ALA A 32 -15.10 -13.41 41.87
N TYR A 33 -14.44 -14.29 42.62
CA TYR A 33 -13.44 -15.22 42.08
C TYR A 33 -14.06 -16.25 41.12
N SER A 34 -15.34 -16.59 41.29
CA SER A 34 -16.05 -17.45 40.33
C SER A 34 -16.30 -16.75 38.99
N LYS A 35 -16.47 -15.41 39.01
CA LYS A 35 -16.73 -14.60 37.80
C LYS A 35 -15.44 -14.08 37.16
N TRP A 36 -14.41 -13.83 37.98
CA TRP A 36 -13.10 -13.33 37.60
C TRP A 36 -12.03 -14.13 38.37
N PRO A 37 -11.53 -15.24 37.81
CA PRO A 37 -10.58 -16.12 38.50
C PRO A 37 -9.28 -15.42 38.90
N ASP A 38 -8.82 -14.49 38.07
CA ASP A 38 -7.52 -13.80 38.20
C ASP A 38 -7.60 -12.51 39.05
N LEU A 39 -8.40 -12.51 40.12
CA LEU A 39 -8.47 -11.35 41.01
C LEU A 39 -7.31 -11.32 42.01
N PRO A 40 -6.74 -10.14 42.30
CA PRO A 40 -5.77 -10.03 43.38
C PRO A 40 -6.42 -10.38 44.72
N ARG A 41 -5.63 -10.89 45.67
CA ARG A 41 -6.13 -11.20 47.03
C ARG A 41 -6.70 -9.96 47.73
N HIS A 42 -6.16 -8.78 47.41
CA HIS A 42 -6.60 -7.52 48.01
C HIS A 42 -6.47 -6.37 47.01
N TYR A 43 -7.44 -5.47 47.03
CA TYR A 43 -7.33 -4.16 46.39
C TYR A 43 -6.83 -3.14 47.40
N THR A 44 -5.92 -2.28 46.95
CA THR A 44 -5.27 -1.28 47.79
C THR A 44 -5.31 0.07 47.09
N LYS A 45 -5.63 1.13 47.84
CA LYS A 45 -5.56 2.52 47.36
C LYS A 45 -4.86 3.37 48.42
N ASN A 46 -3.88 4.15 47.97
CA ASN A 46 -3.11 5.05 48.83
C ASN A 46 -3.65 6.48 48.69
N PHE A 47 -3.60 7.22 49.78
CA PHE A 47 -4.00 8.62 49.92
C PHE A 47 -2.93 9.34 50.74
N ASP A 48 -2.80 10.67 50.62
CA ASP A 48 -1.88 11.40 51.50
C ASP A 48 -2.34 11.32 52.96
N ALA A 49 -1.41 11.51 53.91
CA ALA A 49 -1.65 11.29 55.34
C ALA A 49 -2.87 12.06 55.89
N GLU A 50 -3.13 13.24 55.33
CA GLU A 50 -4.21 14.14 55.76
C GLU A 50 -5.60 13.67 55.27
N TYR A 51 -5.66 12.85 54.23
CA TYR A 51 -6.91 12.40 53.59
C TYR A 51 -7.44 11.08 54.16
N THR A 52 -7.27 10.84 55.45
CA THR A 52 -7.77 9.62 56.10
C THR A 52 -9.28 9.43 55.84
N ALA A 53 -10.08 10.50 55.96
CA ALA A 53 -11.52 10.46 55.70
C ALA A 53 -11.88 10.00 54.28
N MET A 54 -11.10 10.38 53.26
CA MET A 54 -11.30 9.91 51.87
C MET A 54 -10.98 8.42 51.71
N ALA A 55 -9.96 7.94 52.42
CA ALA A 55 -9.63 6.52 52.46
C ALA A 55 -10.77 5.71 53.11
N GLU A 56 -11.41 6.25 54.14
CA GLU A 56 -12.57 5.62 54.78
C GLU A 56 -13.80 5.63 53.87
N ALA A 57 -14.09 6.76 53.22
CA ALA A 57 -15.20 6.92 52.29
C ALA A 57 -15.07 5.96 51.09
N TRP A 58 -13.85 5.81 50.55
CA TRP A 58 -13.59 4.84 49.49
C TRP A 58 -13.89 3.41 49.92
N LEU A 59 -13.48 2.98 51.13
CA LEU A 59 -13.83 1.64 51.63
C LEU A 59 -15.33 1.47 51.85
N ALA A 60 -16.01 2.49 52.37
CA ALA A 60 -17.46 2.45 52.58
C ALA A 60 -18.20 2.28 51.24
N GLU A 61 -17.72 2.94 50.17
CA GLU A 61 -18.28 2.78 48.83
C GLU A 61 -18.06 1.37 48.28
N GLN A 62 -16.85 0.81 48.42
CA GLN A 62 -16.57 -0.56 48.00
C GLN A 62 -17.43 -1.57 48.78
N GLU A 63 -17.61 -1.39 50.10
CA GLU A 63 -18.51 -2.20 50.92
C GLU A 63 -19.95 -2.13 50.43
N ARG A 64 -20.43 -0.91 50.11
CA ARG A 64 -21.77 -0.66 49.58
C ARG A 64 -21.99 -1.38 48.26
N LEU A 65 -21.07 -1.27 47.31
CA LEU A 65 -21.15 -1.94 46.01
C LEU A 65 -21.19 -3.47 46.17
N ILE A 66 -20.39 -4.02 47.10
CA ILE A 66 -20.38 -5.46 47.37
C ILE A 66 -21.72 -5.91 47.95
N LYS A 67 -22.26 -5.17 48.93
CA LYS A 67 -23.56 -5.47 49.55
C LYS A 67 -24.72 -5.38 48.55
N LEU A 68 -24.65 -4.44 47.62
CA LEU A 68 -25.64 -4.30 46.54
C LEU A 68 -25.47 -5.32 45.41
N GLY A 69 -24.42 -6.14 45.44
CA GLY A 69 -24.11 -7.10 44.37
C GLY A 69 -23.68 -6.44 43.04
N SER A 70 -23.44 -5.13 43.04
CA SER A 70 -23.05 -4.35 41.86
C SER A 70 -21.55 -4.10 41.78
N TRP A 71 -20.77 -4.65 42.71
CA TRP A 71 -19.32 -4.53 42.70
C TRP A 71 -18.71 -5.18 41.46
N GLU A 72 -17.82 -4.44 40.81
CA GLU A 72 -16.95 -4.97 39.78
C GLU A 72 -15.50 -4.64 40.13
N PRO A 73 -14.53 -5.44 39.67
CA PRO A 73 -13.12 -5.12 39.76
C PRO A 73 -12.84 -3.70 39.23
N PRO A 74 -12.05 -2.85 39.94
CA PRO A 74 -11.70 -1.51 39.48
C PRO A 74 -11.15 -1.44 38.04
N ARG A 75 -10.47 -2.50 37.57
CA ARG A 75 -10.00 -2.60 36.17
C ARG A 75 -11.14 -2.62 35.14
N ILE A 76 -12.29 -3.21 35.47
CA ILE A 76 -13.48 -3.25 34.62
C ILE A 76 -14.19 -1.89 34.62
N GLU A 77 -14.31 -1.24 35.77
CA GLU A 77 -14.84 0.13 35.86
C GLU A 77 -14.02 1.09 34.99
N LYS A 78 -12.68 1.07 35.15
CA LYS A 78 -11.77 1.87 34.33
C LYS A 78 -11.89 1.57 32.83
N THR A 79 -12.09 0.30 32.47
CA THR A 79 -12.29 -0.09 31.07
C THR A 79 -13.62 0.40 30.53
N LYS A 80 -14.70 0.35 31.32
CA LYS A 80 -16.00 0.94 30.95
C LYS A 80 -15.85 2.44 30.72
N GLU A 81 -15.18 3.15 31.63
CA GLU A 81 -14.87 4.58 31.47
C GLU A 81 -14.10 4.84 30.17
N LEU A 82 -13.01 4.12 29.91
CA LEU A 82 -12.22 4.25 28.68
C LEU A 82 -13.06 3.97 27.43
N SER A 83 -13.88 2.92 27.43
CA SER A 83 -14.76 2.60 26.31
C SER A 83 -15.83 3.68 26.07
N SER A 84 -16.26 4.37 27.12
CA SER A 84 -17.27 5.44 27.06
C SER A 84 -16.69 6.81 26.73
N THR A 85 -15.37 7.00 26.83
CA THR A 85 -14.69 8.28 26.63
C THR A 85 -13.87 8.31 25.35
N ILE A 86 -13.10 7.26 25.06
CA ILE A 86 -12.28 7.19 23.85
C ILE A 86 -13.20 7.10 22.64
N THR A 87 -13.08 8.09 21.77
CA THR A 87 -13.82 8.12 20.51
C THR A 87 -13.23 7.16 19.48
N PHE A 88 -14.03 6.75 18.50
CA PHE A 88 -13.53 5.95 17.38
C PHE A 88 -12.39 6.66 16.64
N ARG A 89 -12.47 7.99 16.50
CA ARG A 89 -11.43 8.80 15.85
C ARG A 89 -10.09 8.64 16.55
N GLU A 90 -10.04 8.86 17.86
CA GLU A 90 -8.82 8.77 18.65
C GLU A 90 -8.22 7.36 18.57
N TYR A 91 -9.06 6.34 18.79
CA TYR A 91 -8.62 4.94 18.75
C TYR A 91 -8.10 4.53 17.36
N ALA A 92 -8.85 4.85 16.30
CA ALA A 92 -8.52 4.44 14.94
C ALA A 92 -7.25 5.13 14.42
N LEU A 93 -7.04 6.40 14.76
CA LEU A 93 -5.82 7.12 14.38
C LEU A 93 -4.60 6.55 15.10
N ASP A 94 -4.68 6.28 16.41
CA ASP A 94 -3.62 5.61 17.16
C ASP A 94 -3.31 4.23 16.57
N PHE A 95 -4.35 3.43 16.31
CA PHE A 95 -4.22 2.12 15.70
C PHE A 95 -3.43 2.18 14.39
N VAL A 96 -3.77 3.09 13.48
CA VAL A 96 -3.08 3.21 12.18
C VAL A 96 -1.65 3.73 12.33
N GLN A 97 -1.39 4.65 13.25
CA GLN A 97 -0.05 5.20 13.50
C GLN A 97 0.89 4.16 14.11
N ASN A 98 0.38 3.35 15.03
CA ASN A 98 1.15 2.38 15.81
C ASN A 98 1.03 0.94 15.30
N ARG A 99 0.31 0.72 14.19
CA ARG A 99 0.14 -0.62 13.61
C ARG A 99 1.46 -1.29 13.27
N ARG A 100 1.63 -2.48 13.82
CA ARG A 100 2.71 -3.42 13.48
C ARG A 100 2.14 -4.65 12.78
N LYS A 101 2.95 -5.23 11.91
CA LYS A 101 2.73 -6.55 11.32
C LYS A 101 3.04 -7.63 12.37
N PRO A 102 2.63 -8.90 12.14
CA PRO A 102 2.98 -10.01 13.02
C PRO A 102 4.49 -10.17 13.27
N ASN A 103 5.33 -9.76 12.33
CA ASN A 103 6.79 -9.78 12.46
C ASN A 103 7.37 -8.56 13.23
N GLY A 104 6.53 -7.79 13.93
CA GLY A 104 6.94 -6.62 14.73
C GLY A 104 7.25 -5.34 13.95
N GLN A 105 7.40 -5.41 12.62
CA GLN A 105 7.69 -4.23 11.79
C GLN A 105 6.48 -3.32 11.64
N ARG A 106 6.70 -2.00 11.54
CA ARG A 106 5.64 -1.05 11.19
C ARG A 106 5.08 -1.33 9.79
N ILE A 107 3.82 -0.97 9.58
CA ILE A 107 3.22 -1.01 8.24
C ILE A 107 3.94 -0.02 7.30
N ALA A 108 3.96 -0.34 6.01
CA ALA A 108 4.60 0.51 5.01
C ALA A 108 3.94 1.91 4.94
N PRO A 109 4.69 3.00 4.70
CA PRO A 109 4.13 4.36 4.62
C PRO A 109 2.94 4.49 3.66
N THR A 110 3.00 3.83 2.50
CA THR A 110 1.91 3.79 1.52
C THR A 110 0.65 3.10 2.05
N THR A 111 0.80 2.09 2.90
CA THR A 111 -0.33 1.39 3.53
C THR A 111 -0.96 2.29 4.60
N ARG A 112 -0.12 2.96 5.41
CA ARG A 112 -0.57 3.93 6.42
C ARG A 112 -1.37 5.07 5.78
N GLU A 113 -0.85 5.66 4.69
CA GLU A 113 -1.55 6.70 3.93
C GLU A 113 -2.93 6.23 3.45
N LYS A 114 -3.01 5.02 2.90
CA LYS A 114 -4.29 4.45 2.44
C LYS A 114 -5.27 4.22 3.58
N TYR A 115 -4.79 3.77 4.74
CA TYR A 115 -5.63 3.58 5.91
C TYR A 115 -6.16 4.91 6.44
N LEU A 116 -5.31 5.93 6.55
CA LEU A 116 -5.72 7.29 6.90
C LEU A 116 -6.74 7.85 5.91
N GLN A 117 -6.52 7.64 4.60
CA GLN A 117 -7.50 8.02 3.59
C GLN A 117 -8.85 7.32 3.83
N TYR A 118 -8.88 6.03 4.10
CA TYR A 118 -10.14 5.33 4.36
C TYR A 118 -10.84 5.81 5.65
N LEU A 119 -10.05 6.18 6.66
CA LEU A 119 -10.58 6.80 7.86
C LEU A 119 -11.24 8.14 7.54
N ASP A 120 -10.49 9.07 6.94
CA ASP A 120 -10.94 10.42 6.63
C ASP A 120 -12.15 10.42 5.69
N ASP A 121 -12.08 9.66 4.60
CA ASP A 121 -13.08 9.71 3.52
C ASP A 121 -14.36 8.94 3.86
N TYR A 122 -14.29 7.88 4.67
CA TYR A 122 -15.39 6.91 4.78
C TYR A 122 -15.81 6.49 6.19
N LEU A 123 -14.92 6.51 7.19
CA LEU A 123 -15.22 5.97 8.52
C LEU A 123 -15.49 7.07 9.54
N LEU A 124 -14.58 8.05 9.61
CA LEU A 124 -14.66 9.16 10.55
C LEU A 124 -15.89 10.06 10.36
N PRO A 125 -16.40 10.32 9.14
CA PRO A 125 -17.62 11.11 8.97
C PRO A 125 -18.87 10.52 9.63
N VAL A 126 -18.90 9.20 9.89
CA VAL A 126 -20.09 8.51 10.44
C VAL A 126 -19.86 8.05 11.87
N LEU A 127 -18.67 7.55 12.17
CA LEU A 127 -18.35 6.92 13.45
C LEU A 127 -17.41 7.75 14.32
N GLY A 128 -16.71 8.73 13.75
CA GLY A 128 -15.52 9.36 14.34
C GLY A 128 -15.72 9.86 15.76
N ASP A 129 -16.82 10.58 16.01
CA ASP A 129 -17.03 11.27 17.28
C ASP A 129 -17.80 10.40 18.30
N LYS A 130 -18.14 9.16 17.94
CA LYS A 130 -18.82 8.21 18.82
C LYS A 130 -17.80 7.53 19.74
N PRO A 131 -18.10 7.39 21.04
CA PRO A 131 -17.31 6.53 21.93
C PRO A 131 -17.26 5.09 21.46
N MET A 132 -16.10 4.43 21.60
CA MET A 132 -15.87 3.05 21.16
C MET A 132 -16.90 2.05 21.72
N GLY A 133 -17.26 2.18 22.99
CA GLY A 133 -18.23 1.33 23.68
C GLY A 133 -19.68 1.59 23.30
N SER A 134 -19.97 2.74 22.66
CA SER A 134 -21.32 3.09 22.20
C SER A 134 -21.64 2.59 20.79
N ILE A 135 -20.62 2.23 20.01
CA ILE A 135 -20.78 1.82 18.61
C ILE A 135 -21.32 0.39 18.57
N GLY A 136 -22.58 0.28 18.18
CA GLY A 136 -23.27 -1.01 18.05
C GLY A 136 -23.40 -1.48 16.59
N PRO A 137 -23.95 -2.69 16.38
CA PRO A 137 -24.17 -3.24 15.04
C PRO A 137 -25.01 -2.33 14.13
N ARG A 138 -26.00 -1.62 14.70
CA ARG A 138 -26.84 -0.65 13.97
C ARG A 138 -26.05 0.54 13.43
N ASP A 139 -24.99 0.97 14.12
CA ASP A 139 -24.12 2.04 13.63
C ASP A 139 -23.23 1.56 12.48
N ILE A 140 -22.79 0.31 12.54
CA ILE A 140 -22.03 -0.35 11.47
C ILE A 140 -22.91 -0.52 10.22
N GLU A 141 -24.18 -0.88 10.38
CA GLU A 141 -25.17 -0.94 9.28
C GLU A 141 -25.37 0.45 8.65
N LYS A 142 -25.61 1.49 9.47
CA LYS A 142 -25.73 2.88 8.99
C LYS A 142 -24.49 3.33 8.22
N TRP A 143 -23.30 3.02 8.72
CA TRP A 143 -22.06 3.28 8.01
C TRP A 143 -22.01 2.54 6.66
N ALA A 144 -22.35 1.26 6.65
CA ALA A 144 -22.38 0.48 5.41
C ALA A 144 -23.36 1.07 4.39
N ASP A 145 -24.52 1.55 4.83
CA ASP A 145 -25.54 2.17 3.97
C ASP A 145 -25.13 3.55 3.44
N SER A 146 -24.30 4.29 4.20
CA SER A 146 -23.72 5.56 3.75
C SER A 146 -22.80 5.39 2.53
N MET A 147 -22.12 4.24 2.42
CA MET A 147 -21.27 3.91 1.28
C MET A 147 -22.07 3.24 0.16
N ARG A 148 -22.77 4.06 -0.63
CA ARG A 148 -23.54 3.57 -1.79
C ARG A 148 -22.62 3.03 -2.88
N VAL A 149 -23.01 1.90 -3.46
CA VAL A 149 -22.30 1.25 -4.58
C VAL A 149 -23.12 1.49 -5.85
N GLY A 150 -22.46 1.95 -6.91
CA GLY A 150 -23.10 2.19 -8.21
C GLY A 150 -23.61 0.90 -8.86
N LYS A 151 -24.52 1.02 -9.83
CA LYS A 151 -25.12 -0.14 -10.53
C LYS A 151 -24.08 -1.03 -11.21
N ALA A 152 -22.94 -0.49 -11.65
CA ALA A 152 -21.86 -1.27 -12.25
C ALA A 152 -20.78 -1.71 -11.24
N GLY A 153 -21.03 -1.52 -9.94
CA GLY A 153 -20.12 -1.91 -8.86
C GLY A 153 -19.12 -0.82 -8.47
N GLU A 154 -19.28 0.41 -8.94
CA GLU A 154 -18.44 1.54 -8.57
C GLU A 154 -18.47 1.75 -7.05
N GLY A 155 -17.28 1.92 -6.45
CA GLY A 155 -17.15 2.06 -5.00
C GLY A 155 -17.15 0.75 -4.21
N ALA A 156 -17.57 -0.39 -4.80
CA ALA A 156 -17.62 -1.68 -4.08
C ALA A 156 -16.25 -2.09 -3.51
N SER A 157 -15.18 -1.91 -4.29
CA SER A 157 -13.82 -2.24 -3.84
C SER A 157 -13.40 -1.37 -2.67
N VAL A 158 -13.73 -0.08 -2.69
CA VAL A 158 -13.33 0.85 -1.62
C VAL A 158 -14.14 0.60 -0.36
N LYS A 159 -15.45 0.37 -0.50
CA LYS A 159 -16.34 -0.06 0.59
C LYS A 159 -15.82 -1.31 1.29
N HIS A 160 -15.45 -2.34 0.53
CA HIS A 160 -14.86 -3.55 1.09
C HIS A 160 -13.53 -3.28 1.82
N LYS A 161 -12.67 -2.39 1.31
CA LYS A 161 -11.41 -2.03 1.97
C LYS A 161 -11.63 -1.26 3.27
N ALA A 162 -12.56 -0.32 3.28
CA ALA A 162 -12.96 0.39 4.50
C ALA A 162 -13.58 -0.58 5.53
N TYR A 163 -14.42 -1.52 5.09
CA TYR A 163 -14.97 -2.59 5.95
C TYR A 163 -13.89 -3.45 6.58
N VAL A 164 -12.88 -3.88 5.80
CA VAL A 164 -11.77 -4.68 6.32
C VAL A 164 -11.01 -3.91 7.39
N LEU A 165 -10.68 -2.64 7.13
CA LEU A 165 -10.00 -1.79 8.11
C LEU A 165 -10.84 -1.59 9.38
N LEU A 166 -12.13 -1.29 9.24
CA LEU A 166 -13.07 -1.13 10.35
C LEU A 166 -13.12 -2.37 11.23
N ARG A 167 -13.24 -3.55 10.60
CA ARG A 167 -13.24 -4.83 11.32
C ARG A 167 -11.91 -5.10 12.01
N GLU A 168 -10.79 -4.73 11.40
CA GLU A 168 -9.46 -4.85 12.01
C GLU A 168 -9.31 -3.95 13.24
N ILE A 169 -9.80 -2.70 13.19
CA ILE A 169 -9.77 -1.75 14.31
C ILE A 169 -10.58 -2.28 15.50
N PHE A 170 -11.81 -2.72 15.26
CA PHE A 170 -12.65 -3.27 16.33
C PHE A 170 -12.13 -4.61 16.85
N ARG A 171 -11.50 -5.43 16.00
CA ARG A 171 -10.84 -6.65 16.47
C ARG A 171 -9.68 -6.30 17.40
N ASP A 172 -8.85 -5.32 17.03
CA ASP A 172 -7.76 -4.86 17.87
C ASP A 172 -8.26 -4.34 19.22
N ALA A 173 -9.37 -3.58 19.25
CA ALA A 173 -9.99 -3.15 20.50
C ALA A 173 -10.51 -4.30 21.39
N CYS A 174 -10.81 -5.46 20.81
CA CYS A 174 -11.25 -6.65 21.54
C CYS A 174 -10.13 -7.59 21.96
N GLU A 175 -8.98 -7.53 21.30
CA GLU A 175 -7.86 -8.48 21.49
C GLU A 175 -6.65 -7.83 22.19
N ARG A 176 -6.49 -6.51 22.11
CA ARG A 176 -5.35 -5.81 22.71
C ARG A 176 -5.58 -5.59 24.20
N GLU A 177 -4.76 -6.26 24.99
CA GLU A 177 -4.72 -6.11 26.45
C GLU A 177 -4.19 -4.72 26.84
N LEU A 178 -4.91 -4.05 27.75
CA LEU A 178 -4.59 -2.73 28.28
C LEU A 178 -3.76 -2.83 29.57
N ASP A 179 -3.76 -3.99 30.22
CA ASP A 179 -3.07 -4.28 31.46
C ASP A 179 -2.56 -5.74 31.47
N GLN A 180 -1.76 -6.08 32.49
CA GLN A 180 -1.19 -7.42 32.67
C GLN A 180 -2.24 -8.50 32.95
N ASP A 181 -3.47 -8.08 33.23
CA ASP A 181 -4.59 -8.95 33.59
C ASP A 181 -5.42 -9.36 32.36
N GLY A 182 -5.01 -8.95 31.16
CA GLY A 182 -5.68 -9.29 29.92
C GLY A 182 -6.96 -8.49 29.63
N THR A 183 -7.17 -7.35 30.28
CA THR A 183 -8.37 -6.55 30.07
C THR A 183 -8.33 -5.83 28.72
N THR A 184 -9.36 -6.01 27.90
CA THR A 184 -9.45 -5.39 26.56
C THR A 184 -10.48 -4.25 26.55
N LEU A 185 -10.34 -3.32 25.60
CA LEU A 185 -11.22 -2.14 25.54
C LEU A 185 -12.68 -2.52 25.28
N LEU A 186 -12.92 -3.53 24.45
CA LEU A 186 -14.25 -4.02 24.10
C LEU A 186 -14.36 -5.53 24.31
N LYS A 187 -15.52 -5.99 24.79
CA LYS A 187 -15.79 -7.42 25.00
C LYS A 187 -16.14 -8.18 23.72
N SER A 188 -16.70 -7.49 22.74
CA SER A 188 -17.13 -8.10 21.48
C SER A 188 -17.03 -7.10 20.33
N ASN A 189 -16.77 -7.63 19.13
CA ASN A 189 -16.65 -6.81 17.92
C ASN A 189 -18.05 -6.51 17.35
N PRO A 190 -18.46 -5.23 17.20
CA PRO A 190 -19.79 -4.86 16.72
C PRO A 190 -19.99 -5.08 15.20
N VAL A 191 -18.92 -5.38 14.45
CA VAL A 191 -18.94 -5.56 12.99
C VAL A 191 -19.45 -6.96 12.63
N HIS A 192 -20.76 -7.16 12.72
CA HIS A 192 -21.42 -8.44 12.38
C HIS A 192 -21.78 -8.59 10.90
N ILE A 193 -21.89 -7.48 10.16
CA ILE A 193 -22.21 -7.52 8.74
C ILE A 193 -21.14 -8.31 7.98
N ARG A 194 -21.57 -9.16 7.04
CA ARG A 194 -20.67 -9.86 6.12
C ARG A 194 -20.56 -9.06 4.83
N MET A 195 -19.34 -8.71 4.45
CA MET A 195 -19.08 -8.01 3.19
C MET A 195 -18.10 -8.79 2.33
N TYR A 196 -18.60 -9.29 1.21
CA TYR A 196 -17.80 -10.06 0.27
C TYR A 196 -16.84 -9.16 -0.50
N LYS A 197 -15.66 -9.71 -0.82
CA LYS A 197 -14.72 -9.06 -1.73
C LYS A 197 -15.38 -8.99 -3.11
N PRO A 198 -15.55 -7.80 -3.70
CA PRO A 198 -16.17 -7.69 -5.00
C PRO A 198 -15.31 -8.37 -6.06
N THR A 199 -15.95 -9.07 -6.98
CA THR A 199 -15.29 -9.67 -8.14
C THR A 199 -14.93 -8.56 -9.13
N ALA A 200 -13.64 -8.32 -9.33
CA ALA A 200 -13.21 -7.41 -10.37
C ALA A 200 -13.46 -8.05 -11.75
N ARG A 201 -14.29 -7.41 -12.58
CA ARG A 201 -14.42 -7.77 -14.01
C ARG A 201 -13.15 -7.31 -14.74
N PHE A 202 -12.09 -8.11 -14.66
CA PHE A 202 -10.90 -7.88 -15.48
C PHE A 202 -11.19 -8.26 -16.93
N GLN A 203 -11.14 -7.29 -17.85
CA GLN A 203 -11.20 -7.56 -19.28
C GLN A 203 -9.77 -7.70 -19.79
N TYR A 204 -9.37 -8.93 -20.11
CA TYR A 204 -8.09 -9.15 -20.77
C TYR A 204 -8.17 -8.54 -22.18
N VAL A 205 -7.17 -7.74 -22.53
CA VAL A 205 -6.99 -7.22 -23.88
C VAL A 205 -5.70 -7.81 -24.41
N ASP A 206 -5.81 -8.60 -25.46
CA ASP A 206 -4.66 -9.16 -26.16
C ASP A 206 -3.99 -8.03 -26.95
N ILE A 207 -2.73 -7.71 -26.63
CA ILE A 207 -1.99 -6.60 -27.25
C ILE A 207 -0.85 -7.21 -28.07
N SER A 208 -0.89 -6.98 -29.38
CA SER A 208 0.09 -7.55 -30.31
C SER A 208 1.46 -6.87 -30.19
N MET A 209 2.49 -7.46 -30.79
CA MET A 209 3.82 -6.83 -30.83
C MET A 209 3.83 -5.58 -31.71
N GLU A 210 3.02 -5.56 -32.77
CA GLU A 210 2.83 -4.43 -33.68
C GLU A 210 2.18 -3.26 -32.93
N GLU A 211 1.13 -3.52 -32.15
CA GLU A 211 0.50 -2.52 -31.28
C GLU A 211 1.48 -2.01 -30.21
N LEU A 212 2.29 -2.89 -29.61
CA LEU A 212 3.35 -2.47 -28.67
C LEU A 212 4.39 -1.56 -29.34
N ASN A 213 4.81 -1.87 -30.57
CA ASN A 213 5.75 -1.03 -31.32
C ASN A 213 5.12 0.33 -31.67
N ALA A 214 3.85 0.36 -32.08
CA ALA A 214 3.12 1.60 -32.33
C ALA A 214 3.04 2.48 -31.07
N LEU A 215 2.78 1.86 -29.90
CA LEU A 215 2.78 2.55 -28.61
C LEU A 215 4.17 3.05 -28.22
N TYR A 216 5.22 2.27 -28.45
CA TYR A 216 6.61 2.67 -28.20
C TYR A 216 6.97 3.94 -28.98
N HIS A 217 6.62 4.00 -30.27
CA HIS A 217 6.89 5.17 -31.11
C HIS A 217 5.99 6.37 -30.80
N ALA A 218 4.76 6.15 -30.33
CA ALA A 218 3.84 7.22 -29.94
C ALA A 218 4.11 7.79 -28.53
N MET A 219 4.83 7.05 -27.68
CA MET A 219 5.27 7.54 -26.37
C MET A 219 6.33 8.62 -26.53
N SER A 220 6.33 9.59 -25.61
CA SER A 220 7.44 10.53 -25.51
C SER A 220 8.75 9.75 -25.31
N GLN A 221 9.81 10.10 -26.05
CA GLN A 221 11.07 9.32 -26.10
C GLN A 221 11.61 8.95 -24.72
N ARG A 222 11.56 9.88 -23.75
CA ARG A 222 11.99 9.67 -22.35
C ARG A 222 11.25 8.54 -21.61
N PHE A 223 10.08 8.12 -22.07
CA PHE A 223 9.27 7.07 -21.45
C PHE A 223 8.94 5.92 -22.40
N ALA A 224 9.42 5.94 -23.65
CA ALA A 224 9.05 4.96 -24.67
C ALA A 224 9.41 3.53 -24.24
N VAL A 225 10.61 3.33 -23.68
CA VAL A 225 11.10 2.02 -23.25
C VAL A 225 10.26 1.37 -22.13
N VAL A 226 9.46 2.17 -21.38
CA VAL A 226 8.47 1.64 -20.41
C VAL A 226 7.52 0.64 -21.07
N VAL A 227 7.17 0.86 -22.34
CA VAL A 227 6.26 -0.02 -23.09
C VAL A 227 6.83 -1.44 -23.21
N TYR A 228 8.11 -1.58 -23.54
CA TYR A 228 8.76 -2.88 -23.65
C TYR A 228 9.05 -3.50 -22.29
N LEU A 229 9.51 -2.70 -21.31
CA LEU A 229 9.77 -3.19 -19.96
C LEU A 229 8.50 -3.74 -19.29
N SER A 230 7.35 -3.09 -19.47
CA SER A 230 6.09 -3.61 -18.94
C SER A 230 5.41 -4.63 -19.86
N GLY A 231 5.43 -4.44 -21.18
CA GLY A 231 4.69 -5.24 -22.16
C GLY A 231 5.36 -6.54 -22.62
N VAL A 232 6.68 -6.60 -22.52
CA VAL A 232 7.49 -7.78 -22.89
C VAL A 232 8.14 -8.37 -21.65
N MET A 233 8.84 -7.53 -20.88
CA MET A 233 9.55 -7.98 -19.68
C MET A 233 8.64 -8.11 -18.44
N GLY A 234 7.39 -7.65 -18.54
CA GLY A 234 6.39 -7.84 -17.50
C GLY A 234 6.63 -7.03 -16.22
N LEU A 235 7.49 -6.01 -16.20
CA LEU A 235 7.76 -5.24 -14.98
C LEU A 235 6.52 -4.48 -14.50
N ARG A 236 6.33 -4.43 -13.17
CA ARG A 236 5.34 -3.52 -12.56
C ARG A 236 5.81 -2.08 -12.75
N PRO A 237 4.89 -1.10 -12.92
CA PRO A 237 5.28 0.30 -13.09
C PRO A 237 6.24 0.81 -12.01
N GLY A 238 6.02 0.47 -10.74
CA GLY A 238 6.93 0.86 -9.65
C GLY A 238 8.33 0.23 -9.76
N GLU A 239 8.45 -0.99 -10.30
CA GLU A 239 9.76 -1.61 -10.57
C GLU A 239 10.46 -0.85 -11.70
N VAL A 240 9.75 -0.56 -12.79
CA VAL A 240 10.27 0.24 -13.92
C VAL A 240 10.80 1.59 -13.43
N TYR A 241 10.04 2.30 -12.61
CA TYR A 241 10.43 3.62 -12.09
C TYR A 241 11.59 3.54 -11.09
N GLY A 242 11.82 2.39 -10.47
CA GLY A 242 12.91 2.16 -9.53
C GLY A 242 14.24 1.76 -10.20
N LEU A 243 14.24 1.47 -11.51
CA LEU A 243 15.44 1.05 -12.23
C LEU A 243 16.49 2.17 -12.25
N GLN A 244 17.74 1.78 -12.00
CA GLN A 244 18.93 2.61 -12.08
C GLN A 244 19.87 2.11 -13.17
N ARG A 245 20.78 2.96 -13.63
CA ARG A 245 21.74 2.63 -14.68
C ARG A 245 22.48 1.31 -14.42
N ARG A 246 22.95 1.10 -13.18
CA ARG A 246 23.65 -0.12 -12.75
C ARG A 246 22.84 -1.42 -12.88
N ASP A 247 21.52 -1.33 -12.96
CA ASP A 247 20.67 -2.52 -13.08
C ASP A 247 20.58 -3.03 -14.52
N VAL A 248 21.08 -2.27 -15.50
CA VAL A 248 21.03 -2.63 -16.92
C VAL A 248 22.44 -3.02 -17.36
N ARG A 249 22.66 -4.31 -17.58
CA ARG A 249 23.93 -4.85 -18.06
C ARG A 249 23.75 -5.35 -19.48
N LEU A 250 24.24 -4.58 -20.45
CA LEU A 250 24.15 -4.92 -21.88
C LEU A 250 25.50 -5.44 -22.37
N LYS A 251 25.49 -6.38 -23.32
CA LYS A 251 26.69 -6.70 -24.09
C LYS A 251 27.02 -5.58 -25.07
N ASP A 252 28.29 -5.47 -25.45
CA ASP A 252 28.79 -4.46 -26.39
C ASP A 252 28.11 -4.53 -27.77
N ASP A 253 27.76 -5.74 -28.21
CA ASP A 253 27.07 -5.98 -29.49
C ASP A 253 25.54 -5.79 -29.43
N LEU A 254 25.00 -5.49 -28.24
CA LEU A 254 23.58 -5.34 -27.94
C LEU A 254 22.73 -6.57 -28.34
N SER A 255 23.33 -7.77 -28.42
CA SER A 255 22.64 -9.02 -28.75
C SER A 255 21.79 -9.53 -27.59
N GLU A 256 22.29 -9.35 -26.36
CA GLU A 256 21.65 -9.72 -25.11
C GLU A 256 22.07 -8.80 -23.96
N GLY A 257 21.35 -8.93 -22.85
CA GLY A 257 21.67 -8.25 -21.61
C GLY A 257 20.96 -8.89 -20.42
N VAL A 258 21.19 -8.35 -19.24
CA VAL A 258 20.54 -8.75 -17.99
C VAL A 258 19.97 -7.53 -17.30
N LEU A 259 18.74 -7.65 -16.81
CA LEU A 259 18.06 -6.59 -16.06
C LEU A 259 17.93 -6.99 -14.59
N ASP A 260 18.51 -6.22 -13.68
CA ASP A 260 18.47 -6.50 -12.24
C ASP A 260 17.27 -5.80 -11.57
N ILE A 261 16.20 -6.56 -11.30
CA ILE A 261 14.97 -6.03 -10.72
C ILE A 261 15.00 -6.21 -9.21
N VAL A 262 15.69 -5.28 -8.53
CA VAL A 262 15.95 -5.39 -7.07
C VAL A 262 15.15 -4.39 -6.23
N ARG A 263 14.59 -3.35 -6.85
CA ARG A 263 13.89 -2.27 -6.15
C ARG A 263 12.61 -1.82 -6.85
N ALA A 264 11.76 -1.11 -6.12
CA ALA A 264 10.56 -0.49 -6.67
C ALA A 264 10.31 0.89 -6.05
N ALA A 265 10.08 1.87 -6.90
CA ALA A 265 9.63 3.19 -6.50
C ALA A 265 8.12 3.18 -6.23
N LYS A 266 7.73 3.75 -5.08
CA LYS A 266 6.33 3.97 -4.71
C LYS A 266 6.13 5.42 -4.27
N GLU A 267 5.18 6.08 -4.90
CA GLU A 267 4.73 7.39 -4.45
C GLU A 267 3.83 7.25 -3.23
N TYR A 268 4.01 8.15 -2.27
CA TYR A 268 3.07 8.42 -1.18
C TYR A 268 3.07 9.92 -0.89
N SER A 269 1.94 10.46 -0.44
CA SER A 269 1.76 11.90 -0.19
C SER A 269 1.34 12.11 1.26
N PRO A 270 2.28 11.97 2.22
CA PRO A 270 1.95 12.15 3.63
C PRO A 270 1.40 13.56 3.83
N LYS A 271 0.35 13.65 4.65
CA LYS A 271 -0.13 14.94 5.15
C LYS A 271 0.90 15.47 6.13
N ASP A 272 1.38 16.66 5.86
CA ASP A 272 2.24 17.43 6.74
C ASP A 272 1.44 17.82 8.00
N PRO A 273 1.91 17.45 9.21
CA PRO A 273 1.16 17.72 10.44
C PRO A 273 1.01 19.21 10.76
N GLU A 274 1.99 20.03 10.38
CA GLU A 274 2.03 21.46 10.75
C GLU A 274 1.25 22.30 9.73
N THR A 275 1.44 22.03 8.45
CA THR A 275 0.85 22.84 7.37
C THR A 275 -0.44 22.26 6.80
N GLY A 276 -0.75 21.00 7.12
CA GLY A 276 -1.88 20.25 6.54
C GLY A 276 -1.74 19.93 5.05
N LYS A 277 -0.66 20.39 4.40
CA LYS A 277 -0.39 20.18 2.98
C LYS A 277 0.11 18.76 2.72
N ARG A 278 -0.10 18.26 1.50
CA ARG A 278 0.43 16.96 1.08
C ARG A 278 1.56 17.17 0.10
N HIS A 279 2.74 16.65 0.44
CA HIS A 279 3.90 16.69 -0.45
C HIS A 279 4.15 15.28 -0.98
N LYS A 280 4.22 15.13 -2.30
CA LYS A 280 4.55 13.84 -2.90
C LYS A 280 5.98 13.46 -2.55
N LYS A 281 6.15 12.28 -1.98
CA LYS A 281 7.44 11.64 -1.72
C LYS A 281 7.52 10.35 -2.52
N VAL A 282 8.70 10.08 -3.08
CA VAL A 282 8.99 8.81 -3.72
C VAL A 282 9.82 7.96 -2.76
N LEU A 283 9.28 6.81 -2.38
CA LEU A 283 9.98 5.81 -1.60
C LEU A 283 10.56 4.78 -2.55
N VAL A 284 11.88 4.72 -2.64
CA VAL A 284 12.59 3.66 -3.37
C VAL A 284 13.05 2.66 -2.33
N ASN A 285 12.32 1.54 -2.24
CA ASN A 285 12.68 0.45 -1.35
C ASN A 285 13.12 -0.76 -2.16
N GLU A 286 13.90 -1.61 -1.52
CA GLU A 286 14.02 -3.01 -1.92
C GLU A 286 12.61 -3.60 -2.11
N THR A 287 12.50 -4.50 -3.07
CA THR A 287 11.20 -5.09 -3.40
C THR A 287 10.58 -5.77 -2.17
N LYS A 288 9.23 -5.83 -2.14
CA LYS A 288 8.46 -6.18 -0.93
C LYS A 288 8.76 -7.58 -0.37
N SER A 289 9.45 -8.42 -1.13
CA SER A 289 9.85 -9.76 -0.73
C SER A 289 11.07 -10.27 -1.47
N THR A 290 11.75 -11.25 -0.87
CA THR A 290 12.90 -11.97 -1.46
C THR A 290 12.59 -12.58 -2.82
N GLY A 291 11.36 -13.07 -3.05
CA GLY A 291 10.92 -13.59 -4.34
C GLY A 291 10.63 -12.54 -5.42
N SER A 292 10.73 -11.25 -5.11
CA SER A 292 10.56 -10.16 -6.08
C SER A 292 11.87 -9.72 -6.74
N VAL A 293 13.02 -10.12 -6.17
CA VAL A 293 14.36 -9.91 -6.75
C VAL A 293 14.59 -10.91 -7.87
N ARG A 294 14.90 -10.42 -9.07
CA ARG A 294 15.09 -11.28 -10.25
C ARG A 294 15.98 -10.62 -11.30
N HIS A 295 16.59 -11.46 -12.14
CA HIS A 295 17.60 -11.07 -13.13
C HIS A 295 17.25 -11.58 -14.53
N PRO A 296 16.08 -11.20 -15.11
CA PRO A 296 15.66 -11.74 -16.40
C PRO A 296 16.60 -11.29 -17.54
N PRO A 297 16.84 -12.17 -18.53
CA PRO A 297 17.58 -11.82 -19.73
C PRO A 297 16.78 -10.82 -20.58
N ILE A 298 17.48 -9.86 -21.16
CA ILE A 298 16.92 -8.81 -22.02
C ILE A 298 17.05 -9.25 -23.49
N PRO A 299 15.95 -9.35 -24.25
CA PRO A 299 16.00 -9.58 -25.69
C PRO A 299 16.78 -8.49 -26.43
N GLY A 300 17.55 -8.85 -27.46
CA GLY A 300 18.41 -7.91 -28.21
C GLY A 300 17.70 -6.68 -28.78
N PHE A 301 16.43 -6.81 -29.23
CA PHE A 301 15.67 -5.65 -29.71
C PHE A 301 15.38 -4.62 -28.60
N ILE A 302 15.26 -5.07 -27.34
CA ILE A 302 15.11 -4.20 -26.17
C ILE A 302 16.46 -3.64 -25.76
N CYS A 303 17.56 -4.40 -25.90
CA CYS A 303 18.91 -3.92 -25.62
C CYS A 303 19.23 -2.66 -26.43
N LYS A 304 18.90 -2.64 -27.72
CA LYS A 304 19.07 -1.46 -28.59
C LYS A 304 18.28 -0.25 -28.11
N ALA A 305 17.01 -0.45 -27.73
CA ALA A 305 16.16 0.62 -27.21
C ALA A 305 16.65 1.14 -25.85
N LEU A 306 17.15 0.26 -24.98
CA LEU A 306 17.73 0.61 -23.69
C LEU A 306 19.04 1.37 -23.84
N ASP A 307 19.96 0.92 -24.71
CA ASP A 307 21.22 1.62 -24.97
C ASP A 307 20.98 3.05 -25.45
N LEU A 308 20.09 3.24 -26.43
CA LEU A 308 19.68 4.58 -26.89
C LEU A 308 19.12 5.43 -25.75
N HIS A 309 18.25 4.86 -24.91
CA HIS A 309 17.66 5.56 -23.77
C HIS A 309 18.72 5.95 -22.73
N LEU A 310 19.63 5.04 -22.40
CA LEU A 310 20.72 5.27 -21.45
C LEU A 310 21.65 6.38 -21.91
N ARG A 311 22.03 6.40 -23.19
CA ARG A 311 22.89 7.45 -23.77
C ARG A 311 22.21 8.82 -23.85
N THR A 312 20.90 8.83 -24.07
CA THR A 312 20.16 10.09 -24.33
C THR A 312 19.63 10.74 -23.06
N PHE A 313 19.14 9.96 -22.09
CA PHE A 313 18.35 10.47 -20.98
C PHE A 313 18.91 10.18 -19.59
N VAL A 314 19.94 9.34 -19.48
CA VAL A 314 20.43 8.84 -18.18
C VAL A 314 21.89 9.25 -17.97
N PRO A 315 22.19 10.05 -16.93
CA PRO A 315 23.58 10.39 -16.59
C PRO A 315 24.46 9.15 -16.38
N ASP A 316 25.78 9.29 -16.57
CA ASP A 316 26.77 8.23 -16.40
C ASP A 316 27.07 7.85 -14.93
N ASN A 317 26.14 8.13 -14.02
CA ASN A 317 26.21 7.70 -12.64
C ASN A 317 25.49 6.33 -12.49
N PRO A 318 26.13 5.30 -11.89
CA PRO A 318 25.51 3.99 -11.65
C PRO A 318 24.15 4.05 -10.93
N THR A 319 23.96 5.04 -10.05
CA THR A 319 22.73 5.23 -9.26
C THR A 319 21.69 6.11 -9.94
N ALA A 320 21.98 6.66 -11.13
CA ALA A 320 21.03 7.47 -11.88
C ALA A 320 19.80 6.64 -12.27
N PHE A 321 18.61 7.15 -11.99
CA PHE A 321 17.37 6.49 -12.38
C PHE A 321 17.19 6.54 -13.90
N LEU A 322 16.68 5.45 -14.47
CA LEU A 322 16.37 5.38 -15.90
C LEU A 322 15.28 6.39 -16.28
N PHE A 323 14.28 6.55 -15.41
CA PHE A 323 13.13 7.41 -15.65
C PHE A 323 13.09 8.49 -14.58
N THR A 324 13.40 9.71 -14.99
CA THR A 324 13.47 10.87 -14.09
C THR A 324 12.53 11.99 -14.51
N GLY A 325 12.15 12.83 -13.54
CA GLY A 325 11.46 14.09 -13.82
C GLY A 325 12.33 15.02 -14.68
N PRO A 326 11.76 15.76 -15.66
CA PRO A 326 12.54 16.59 -16.57
C PRO A 326 13.40 17.67 -15.89
N ARG A 327 13.00 18.14 -14.70
CA ARG A 327 13.66 19.24 -13.98
C ARG A 327 14.43 18.80 -12.73
N THR A 328 14.01 17.72 -12.07
CA THR A 328 14.55 17.33 -10.76
C THR A 328 15.67 16.30 -10.85
N CYS A 329 15.79 15.59 -11.98
CA CYS A 329 16.66 14.41 -12.11
C CYS A 329 16.41 13.30 -11.07
N GLU A 330 15.35 13.44 -10.26
CA GLU A 330 14.86 12.42 -9.33
C GLU A 330 13.89 11.48 -10.04
N VAL A 331 13.51 10.39 -9.34
CA VAL A 331 12.54 9.39 -9.83
C VAL A 331 11.32 10.05 -10.46
N VAL A 332 10.91 9.57 -11.63
CA VAL A 332 9.77 10.08 -12.38
C VAL A 332 8.48 10.03 -11.55
N ASN A 333 7.64 11.06 -11.71
CA ASN A 333 6.28 10.99 -11.23
C ASN A 333 5.45 10.02 -12.09
N ALA A 334 4.83 9.02 -11.47
CA ALA A 334 3.96 8.02 -12.09
C ALA A 334 2.78 8.63 -12.86
N GLN A 335 2.24 9.78 -12.43
CA GLN A 335 1.20 10.49 -13.19
C GLN A 335 1.75 11.02 -14.51
N THR A 336 2.99 11.50 -14.55
CA THR A 336 3.64 11.98 -15.78
C THR A 336 3.75 10.86 -16.80
N VAL A 337 4.20 9.67 -16.38
CA VAL A 337 4.26 8.50 -17.27
C VAL A 337 2.87 8.05 -17.69
N ARG A 338 1.88 8.03 -16.79
CA ARG A 338 0.49 7.71 -17.13
C ARG A 338 -0.11 8.69 -18.12
N ASN A 339 0.17 9.97 -18.00
CA ASN A 339 -0.28 10.99 -18.95
C ASN A 339 0.35 10.78 -20.33
N ALA A 340 1.65 10.45 -20.39
CA ALA A 340 2.30 10.07 -21.65
C ALA A 340 1.66 8.82 -22.25
N TRP A 341 1.38 7.80 -21.43
CA TRP A 341 0.67 6.60 -21.85
C TRP A 341 -0.71 6.90 -22.41
N TYR A 342 -1.52 7.73 -21.75
CA TYR A 342 -2.86 8.07 -22.25
C TYR A 342 -2.83 8.84 -23.57
N ARG A 343 -1.78 9.64 -23.83
CA ARG A 343 -1.58 10.26 -25.15
C ARG A 343 -1.17 9.22 -26.19
N ALA A 344 -0.20 8.38 -25.88
CA ALA A 344 0.29 7.34 -26.80
C ALA A 344 -0.81 6.33 -27.15
N ARG A 345 -1.65 5.92 -26.18
CA ARG A 345 -2.74 4.97 -26.38
C ARG A 345 -3.72 5.39 -27.48
N LYS A 346 -3.88 6.69 -27.72
CA LYS A 346 -4.72 7.22 -28.81
C LYS A 346 -4.22 6.85 -30.20
N SER A 347 -2.94 6.51 -30.38
CA SER A 347 -2.42 6.03 -31.67
C SER A 347 -2.91 4.63 -32.03
N VAL A 348 -3.52 3.90 -31.08
CA VAL A 348 -4.09 2.57 -31.28
C VAL A 348 -5.57 2.59 -30.87
N PRO A 349 -6.50 2.91 -31.79
CA PRO A 349 -7.92 3.17 -31.47
C PRO A 349 -8.60 2.08 -30.64
N ARG A 350 -8.36 0.81 -30.95
CA ARG A 350 -8.91 -0.35 -30.21
C ARG A 350 -8.50 -0.38 -28.74
N LEU A 351 -7.27 0.05 -28.42
CA LEU A 351 -6.78 0.09 -27.04
C LEU A 351 -7.32 1.31 -26.29
N GLU A 352 -7.56 2.42 -26.99
CA GLU A 352 -8.22 3.61 -26.44
C GLU A 352 -9.69 3.32 -26.10
N GLU A 353 -10.43 2.72 -27.04
CA GLU A 353 -11.83 2.31 -26.86
C GLU A 353 -12.00 1.41 -25.63
N LYS A 354 -11.12 0.41 -25.48
CA LYS A 354 -11.10 -0.50 -24.33
C LYS A 354 -10.51 0.12 -23.06
N LYS A 355 -10.10 1.39 -23.11
CA LYS A 355 -9.47 2.14 -22.01
C LYS A 355 -8.33 1.37 -21.35
N VAL A 356 -7.47 0.74 -22.16
CA VAL A 356 -6.36 -0.10 -21.67
C VAL A 356 -5.44 0.72 -20.77
N SER A 357 -5.22 0.25 -19.55
CA SER A 357 -4.29 0.89 -18.61
C SER A 357 -2.85 0.48 -18.90
N LEU A 358 -1.87 1.29 -18.47
CA LEU A 358 -0.45 0.93 -18.57
C LEU A 358 -0.14 -0.41 -17.88
N TYR A 359 -0.85 -0.72 -16.78
CA TYR A 359 -0.67 -1.98 -16.05
C TYR A 359 -1.14 -3.21 -16.85
N ASN A 360 -2.03 -3.04 -17.84
CA ASN A 360 -2.42 -4.14 -18.73
C ASN A 360 -1.26 -4.63 -19.60
N LEU A 361 -0.22 -3.82 -19.85
CA LEU A 361 0.97 -4.29 -20.54
C LEU A 361 1.63 -5.46 -19.80
N ARG A 362 1.69 -5.39 -18.47
CA ARG A 362 2.20 -6.49 -17.65
C ARG A 362 1.32 -7.73 -17.76
N HIS A 363 0.00 -7.55 -17.77
CA HIS A 363 -0.92 -8.67 -17.97
C HIS A 363 -0.70 -9.37 -19.31
N ARG A 364 -0.46 -8.59 -20.37
CA ARG A 364 -0.06 -9.11 -21.67
C ARG A 364 1.25 -9.90 -21.59
N ALA A 365 2.31 -9.36 -21.00
CA ALA A 365 3.61 -10.04 -20.88
C ALA A 365 3.47 -11.41 -20.19
N ILE A 366 2.75 -11.45 -19.05
CA ILE A 366 2.52 -12.66 -18.26
C ILE A 366 1.71 -13.70 -19.06
N SER A 367 0.64 -13.27 -19.73
CA SER A 367 -0.17 -14.16 -20.58
C SER A 367 0.64 -14.78 -21.71
N HIS A 368 1.46 -14.00 -22.42
CA HIS A 368 2.33 -14.52 -23.49
C HIS A 368 3.40 -15.47 -22.95
N MET A 369 4.01 -15.14 -21.81
CA MET A 369 4.98 -16.03 -21.18
C MET A 369 4.36 -17.36 -20.76
N LYS A 370 3.15 -17.32 -20.18
CA LYS A 370 2.42 -18.53 -19.82
C LYS A 370 2.10 -19.37 -21.06
N ALA A 371 1.69 -18.74 -22.16
CA ALA A 371 1.39 -19.42 -23.41
C ALA A 371 2.64 -20.09 -24.02
N TYR A 372 3.80 -19.46 -23.92
CA TYR A 372 5.06 -20.00 -24.47
C TYR A 372 5.65 -21.12 -23.62
N THR A 373 5.69 -20.93 -22.29
CA THR A 373 6.38 -21.85 -21.36
C THR A 373 5.50 -22.98 -20.84
N ASN A 374 4.17 -22.80 -20.89
CA ASN A 374 3.17 -23.66 -20.23
C ASN A 374 3.47 -23.95 -18.73
N SER A 375 4.31 -23.16 -18.08
CA SER A 375 4.84 -23.43 -16.74
C SER A 375 4.46 -22.32 -15.76
N ASP A 376 3.65 -22.64 -14.75
CA ASP A 376 3.28 -21.65 -13.71
C ASP A 376 4.50 -21.24 -12.89
N LYS A 377 5.43 -22.17 -12.62
CA LYS A 377 6.67 -21.88 -11.88
C LYS A 377 7.52 -20.84 -12.61
N THR A 378 7.70 -21.00 -13.92
CA THR A 378 8.49 -20.06 -14.74
C THR A 378 7.83 -18.68 -14.77
N VAL A 379 6.50 -18.64 -14.89
CA VAL A 379 5.73 -17.40 -14.86
C VAL A 379 5.83 -16.71 -13.50
N MET A 380 5.74 -17.46 -12.40
CA MET A 380 5.88 -16.93 -11.04
C MET A 380 7.25 -16.30 -10.81
N GLU A 381 8.33 -17.00 -11.19
CA GLU A 381 9.71 -16.52 -11.06
C GLU A 381 9.94 -15.25 -11.91
N PHE A 382 9.46 -15.23 -13.15
CA PHE A 382 9.61 -14.08 -14.03
C PHE A 382 8.73 -12.88 -13.64
N ALA A 383 7.49 -13.15 -13.23
CA ALA A 383 6.56 -12.10 -12.80
C ALA A 383 6.90 -11.60 -11.38
N GLY A 384 7.64 -12.36 -10.58
CA GLY A 384 7.83 -12.10 -9.16
C GLY A 384 6.49 -12.18 -8.41
N HIS A 385 5.78 -13.30 -8.57
CA HIS A 385 4.55 -13.62 -7.84
C HIS A 385 4.85 -14.62 -6.72
N GLU A 386 4.39 -14.34 -5.51
CA GLU A 386 4.56 -15.24 -4.36
C GLU A 386 3.44 -16.28 -4.23
N ARG A 387 2.29 -16.02 -4.87
CA ARG A 387 1.10 -16.87 -4.75
C ARG A 387 0.60 -17.30 -6.11
N LEU A 388 0.39 -18.61 -6.24
CA LEU A 388 -0.16 -19.27 -7.43
C LEU A 388 -1.57 -18.77 -7.82
N ASP A 389 -2.36 -18.30 -6.85
CA ASP A 389 -3.72 -17.78 -7.10
C ASP A 389 -3.73 -16.57 -8.04
N THR A 390 -2.64 -15.80 -8.02
CA THR A 390 -2.43 -14.62 -8.84
C THR A 390 -2.21 -15.00 -10.30
N ASP A 391 -1.61 -16.17 -10.56
CA ASP A 391 -1.30 -16.65 -11.91
C ASP A 391 -2.41 -17.48 -12.56
N ARG A 392 -3.19 -18.21 -11.77
CA ARG A 392 -4.36 -18.97 -12.27
C ARG A 392 -5.38 -18.10 -13.00
N HIS A 393 -5.41 -16.80 -12.69
CA HIS A 393 -6.25 -15.81 -13.41
C HIS A 393 -5.90 -15.66 -14.90
N TYR A 394 -4.66 -15.97 -15.31
CA TYR A 394 -4.23 -15.89 -16.71
C TYR A 394 -4.51 -17.19 -17.48
N GLN A 395 -4.43 -18.36 -16.81
CA GLN A 395 -4.66 -19.68 -17.42
C GLN A 395 -6.06 -19.83 -18.01
N HIS A 396 -7.10 -19.46 -17.24
CA HIS A 396 -8.49 -19.61 -17.68
C HIS A 396 -8.90 -18.60 -18.76
N ARG A 397 -8.22 -17.45 -18.87
CA ARG A 397 -8.58 -16.38 -19.82
C ARG A 397 -7.91 -16.54 -21.18
N TRP A 398 -6.68 -17.07 -21.24
CA TRP A 398 -6.02 -17.37 -22.52
C TRP A 398 -6.78 -18.43 -23.31
N ARG A 399 -7.19 -19.53 -22.66
CA ARG A 399 -8.02 -20.58 -23.29
C ARG A 399 -9.36 -20.09 -23.85
N ARG A 400 -9.87 -18.95 -23.36
CA ARG A 400 -11.18 -18.42 -23.77
C ARG A 400 -11.10 -17.40 -24.93
N ASN A 401 -9.99 -16.66 -25.05
CA ASN A 401 -9.87 -15.52 -25.98
C ASN A 401 -8.57 -15.50 -26.82
N GLY A 402 -7.57 -16.34 -26.54
CA GLY A 402 -6.20 -16.23 -27.07
C GLY A 402 -5.76 -17.37 -28.00
N GLU A 403 -6.53 -18.46 -28.11
CA GLU A 403 -6.18 -19.61 -28.95
C GLU A 403 -6.24 -19.27 -30.45
N GLU A 404 -7.12 -18.36 -30.87
CA GLU A 404 -7.27 -17.93 -32.26
C GLU A 404 -6.09 -17.04 -32.74
N SER A 405 -5.67 -16.05 -31.94
CA SER A 405 -4.49 -15.22 -32.21
C SER A 405 -3.19 -16.04 -32.30
N PHE A 406 -3.10 -17.13 -31.53
CA PHE A 406 -1.92 -18.00 -31.48
C PHE A 406 -1.84 -18.96 -32.67
N ARG A 407 -2.98 -19.44 -33.20
CA ARG A 407 -3.03 -20.16 -34.49
C ARG A 407 -2.50 -19.27 -35.61
N ALA A 408 -2.94 -18.01 -35.68
CA ALA A 408 -2.49 -17.05 -36.68
C ALA A 408 -0.97 -16.82 -36.65
N TRP A 409 -0.35 -16.76 -35.46
CA TRP A 409 1.10 -16.60 -35.30
C TRP A 409 1.92 -17.85 -35.68
N ARG A 410 1.37 -19.07 -35.51
CA ARG A 410 2.02 -20.31 -36.00
C ARG A 410 1.91 -20.47 -37.52
N THR A 411 0.83 -19.97 -38.12
CA THR A 411 0.58 -20.10 -39.56
C THR A 411 1.22 -18.99 -40.40
N THR A 412 1.72 -17.92 -39.79
CA THR A 412 2.62 -16.98 -40.48
C THR A 412 3.90 -17.71 -40.88
N PRO A 413 4.21 -17.85 -42.18
CA PRO A 413 5.48 -18.40 -42.61
C PRO A 413 6.60 -17.55 -42.01
N LYS A 414 7.78 -18.13 -41.77
CA LYS A 414 9.03 -17.38 -41.59
C LYS A 414 9.33 -16.60 -42.88
N THR A 415 8.59 -15.54 -43.15
CA THR A 415 8.91 -14.62 -44.24
C THR A 415 10.12 -13.82 -43.79
N ARG A 416 11.19 -13.95 -44.59
CA ARG A 416 12.35 -13.07 -44.58
C ARG A 416 11.89 -11.63 -44.42
N SER A 417 12.55 -10.89 -43.53
CA SER A 417 12.42 -9.44 -43.40
C SER A 417 12.35 -8.81 -44.79
N PRO A 418 11.39 -7.92 -45.07
CA PRO A 418 11.40 -7.19 -46.32
C PRO A 418 12.69 -6.33 -46.39
N PRO A 419 13.31 -6.19 -47.57
CA PRO A 419 14.48 -5.32 -47.71
C PRO A 419 14.08 -3.88 -47.40
N PHE A 420 14.90 -3.21 -46.58
CA PHE A 420 14.82 -1.77 -46.36
C PHE A 420 14.86 -1.03 -47.71
N PRO A 421 14.03 -0.01 -47.95
CA PRO A 421 14.23 0.88 -49.09
C PRO A 421 15.58 1.58 -48.93
N GLY A 422 16.47 1.34 -49.89
CA GLY A 422 17.84 1.85 -49.89
C GLY A 422 17.87 3.38 -49.92
N MET A 423 18.47 3.96 -48.88
CA MET A 423 19.02 5.31 -48.93
C MET A 423 20.51 5.14 -49.21
N THR A 424 20.87 5.27 -50.48
CA THR A 424 22.26 5.28 -50.93
C THR A 424 22.93 6.57 -50.46
N TYR A 425 23.94 6.45 -49.60
CA TYR A 425 24.96 7.47 -49.43
C TYR A 425 26.33 6.84 -49.72
N PRO A 426 27.16 7.43 -50.58
CA PRO A 426 28.45 6.86 -50.95
C PRO A 426 29.46 7.04 -49.81
N CYS A 427 30.18 5.96 -49.49
CA CYS A 427 31.38 6.03 -48.65
C CYS A 427 32.63 6.19 -49.51
N ARG A 428 33.49 7.17 -49.17
CA ARG A 428 34.94 6.98 -48.97
C ARG A 428 35.63 8.27 -48.51
N GLY A 429 36.48 8.15 -47.48
CA GLY A 429 37.71 8.93 -47.32
C GLY A 429 37.72 10.03 -46.24
N THR A 430 38.38 9.76 -45.12
CA THR A 430 38.99 10.75 -44.19
C THR A 430 40.45 11.06 -44.63
N PRO A 431 41.18 12.01 -44.01
CA PRO A 431 40.82 13.34 -43.47
C PRO A 431 41.82 14.44 -43.92
N GLU A 432 41.44 15.74 -43.93
CA GLU A 432 42.41 16.83 -43.74
C GLU A 432 41.73 18.17 -43.37
N ALA A 433 42.53 19.09 -42.85
CA ALA A 433 42.22 20.15 -41.89
C ALA A 433 41.48 21.42 -42.41
N HIS A 434 40.90 22.13 -41.43
CA HIS A 434 40.42 23.54 -41.33
C HIS A 434 40.88 24.61 -42.37
N PRO A 435 40.32 25.84 -42.35
CA PRO A 435 38.91 26.28 -42.27
C PRO A 435 38.61 27.41 -43.29
N SER A 436 37.35 27.70 -43.64
CA SER A 436 36.97 29.07 -44.03
C SER A 436 35.47 29.30 -44.22
N ARG A 437 35.02 30.41 -43.60
CA ARG A 437 33.99 31.36 -44.04
C ARG A 437 32.52 30.94 -43.98
N LEU A 438 31.84 31.57 -43.01
CA LEU A 438 30.42 31.95 -43.01
C LEU A 438 30.02 32.65 -44.33
N PRO A 439 28.73 32.67 -44.71
CA PRO A 439 27.85 33.73 -44.21
C PRO A 439 26.45 33.29 -43.75
N VAL A 440 26.01 34.05 -42.76
CA VAL A 440 24.67 34.39 -42.28
C VAL A 440 23.63 34.48 -43.43
N PHE A 441 22.36 34.14 -43.17
CA PHE A 441 21.15 34.91 -43.55
C PHE A 441 19.83 34.23 -43.07
N TRP A 442 19.12 34.92 -42.15
CA TRP A 442 17.64 35.00 -41.92
C TRP A 442 16.80 33.73 -41.66
N ARG A 443 15.66 33.72 -40.96
CA ARG A 443 14.79 34.70 -40.28
C ARG A 443 13.88 33.91 -39.31
N GLU A 444 13.57 34.49 -38.16
CA GLU A 444 12.44 34.11 -37.31
C GLU A 444 11.09 34.30 -38.04
N PRO A 445 10.03 33.67 -37.53
CA PRO A 445 8.90 34.50 -37.13
C PRO A 445 8.26 34.11 -35.79
N THR A 446 8.22 35.07 -34.87
CA THR A 446 7.11 35.32 -33.94
C THR A 446 5.86 35.77 -34.69
N TRP A 447 4.64 35.46 -34.21
CA TRP A 447 3.42 36.30 -34.07
C TRP A 447 2.27 35.41 -33.52
N TRP A 448 1.88 35.52 -32.24
CA TRP A 448 0.78 36.31 -31.61
C TRP A 448 -0.67 35.75 -31.78
N HIS A 449 -1.22 35.36 -30.63
CA HIS A 449 -2.59 35.49 -30.08
C HIS A 449 -3.86 35.34 -30.94
N ALA A 450 -4.75 34.46 -30.47
CA ALA A 450 -6.13 34.77 -30.03
C ALA A 450 -6.50 33.84 -28.87
#